data_AF-A0A2R6E829-F1
#
_entry.id   AF-A0A2R6E829-F1
#
_cell.length_a   1.000
_cell.length_b   1.000
_cell.length_c   1.000
_cell.angle_alpha   90.00
_cell.angle_beta   90.00
_cell.angle_gamma   90.00
#
_symmetry.space_group_name_H-M   'P 1'
#
loop_
_entity.id
_entity.type
_entity.pdbx_description
1 polymer ?
#
loop_
_entity_poly.entity_id
_entity_poly.type
_entity_poly.pdbx_seq_one_letter_code
_entity_poly.pdbx_strand_id
1 'polypeptide(L)'
;MPVTPPVGDVTPPLAVDIDGTLTDEQSAVAPRVFDVLREWDAEVVVATGKALPYPVALCQFVGIPASVIAENGGVAYVDRTEDLLFLGDRAASQAVVEEYRAAGHGLGWGSHDMVNRWRETEVAVSRESPLAPLERIAADHGLEVVDTGFAYHVKDAEVSKGRALSSIAERLGRETDEFVAVGDSVNDASTFEVAWSRSATPTGSSRPSSGSKRSKAESHRGVLVAKAGRSGSVARSFETGVP
;
A
#
# COMPACT_ATOMS: atom_id res chain seq x y z
N MET A 1 6.94 -18.69 23.23
CA MET A 1 8.34 -18.97 22.81
C MET A 1 8.97 -17.62 22.51
N PRO A 2 10.08 -17.21 23.14
CA PRO A 2 10.73 -15.96 22.78
C PRO A 2 11.46 -16.17 21.45
N VAL A 3 11.09 -15.41 20.43
CA VAL A 3 11.75 -15.43 19.13
C VAL A 3 13.07 -14.68 19.29
N THR A 4 14.18 -15.38 19.09
CA THR A 4 15.54 -14.83 19.10
C THR A 4 15.72 -13.99 17.84
N PRO A 5 16.21 -12.74 17.90
CA PRO A 5 16.47 -11.95 16.70
C PRO A 5 17.59 -12.60 15.87
N PRO A 6 17.53 -12.55 14.52
CA PRO A 6 18.62 -13.02 13.70
C PRO A 6 19.87 -12.17 13.95
N VAL A 7 21.00 -12.85 14.07
CA VAL A 7 22.33 -12.27 14.33
C VAL A 7 22.93 -11.83 12.99
N GLY A 8 23.16 -10.53 12.78
CA GLY A 8 24.01 -10.02 11.70
C GLY A 8 23.58 -8.67 11.11
N ASP A 9 24.55 -7.92 10.58
CA ASP A 9 24.44 -6.66 9.83
C ASP A 9 23.81 -6.89 8.44
N VAL A 10 22.67 -7.59 8.38
CA VAL A 10 21.99 -7.99 7.14
C VAL A 10 20.85 -7.02 6.85
N THR A 11 20.81 -6.47 5.64
CA THR A 11 19.72 -5.61 5.18
C THR A 11 18.41 -6.43 5.16
N PRO A 12 17.35 -6.01 5.86
CA PRO A 12 16.08 -6.72 5.84
C PRO A 12 15.38 -6.54 4.48
N PRO A 13 14.52 -7.48 4.07
CA PRO A 13 13.66 -7.26 2.92
C PRO A 13 12.74 -6.05 3.16
N LEU A 14 12.46 -5.29 2.10
CA LEU A 14 11.70 -4.05 2.14
C LEU A 14 10.34 -4.26 1.49
N ALA A 15 9.26 -3.84 2.16
CA ALA A 15 7.96 -3.61 1.54
C ALA A 15 7.72 -2.09 1.52
N VAL A 16 7.51 -1.50 0.35
CA VAL A 16 7.42 -0.05 0.20
C VAL A 16 6.25 0.37 -0.67
N ASP A 17 5.43 1.30 -0.17
CA ASP A 17 4.35 1.88 -0.95
C ASP A 17 4.88 2.87 -2.01
N ILE A 18 4.12 3.12 -3.09
CA ILE A 18 4.47 4.12 -4.10
C ILE A 18 3.90 5.51 -3.76
N ASP A 19 2.58 5.63 -3.61
CA ASP A 19 1.86 6.89 -3.71
C ASP A 19 1.89 7.65 -2.38
N GLY A 20 2.61 8.78 -2.33
CA GLY A 20 2.83 9.53 -1.09
C GLY A 20 4.04 9.05 -0.29
N THR A 21 4.64 7.93 -0.70
CA THR A 21 5.85 7.35 -0.10
C THR A 21 7.08 7.52 -1.00
N LEU A 22 7.03 7.04 -2.24
CA LEU A 22 8.10 7.21 -3.24
C LEU A 22 7.87 8.42 -4.15
N THR A 23 6.65 8.97 -4.13
CA THR A 23 6.25 10.11 -4.95
C THR A 23 6.11 11.40 -4.15
N ASP A 24 6.23 12.54 -4.83
CA ASP A 24 5.87 13.85 -4.29
C ASP A 24 4.35 14.13 -4.36
N GLU A 25 3.96 15.37 -4.05
CA GLU A 25 2.56 15.81 -4.06
C GLU A 25 1.93 15.85 -5.46
N GLN A 26 2.76 15.82 -6.50
CA GLN A 26 2.36 15.76 -7.90
C GLN A 26 2.32 14.32 -8.43
N SER A 27 2.47 13.33 -7.54
CA SER A 27 2.61 11.90 -7.87
C SER A 27 3.84 11.58 -8.73
N ALA A 28 4.85 12.46 -8.78
CA ALA A 28 6.08 12.19 -9.51
C ALA A 28 7.04 11.38 -8.61
N VAL A 29 7.64 10.32 -9.16
CA VAL A 29 8.63 9.52 -8.44
C VAL A 29 9.90 10.37 -8.21
N ALA A 30 10.33 10.50 -6.96
CA ALA A 30 11.52 11.27 -6.63
C ALA A 30 12.77 10.59 -7.23
N PRO A 31 13.64 11.29 -7.98
CA PRO A 31 14.77 10.65 -8.69
C PRO A 31 15.68 9.79 -7.80
N ARG A 32 15.92 10.22 -6.56
CA ARG A 32 16.72 9.50 -5.56
C ARG A 32 16.20 8.10 -5.22
N VAL A 33 14.90 7.85 -5.43
CA VAL A 33 14.27 6.54 -5.14
C VAL A 33 14.89 5.46 -6.00
N PHE A 34 15.25 5.77 -7.25
CA PHE A 34 15.86 4.80 -8.16
C PHE A 34 17.16 4.23 -7.59
N ASP A 35 18.02 5.08 -7.03
CA ASP A 35 19.29 4.66 -6.44
C ASP A 35 19.05 3.88 -5.14
N VAL A 36 18.12 4.36 -4.28
CA VAL A 36 17.78 3.67 -3.03
C VAL A 36 17.25 2.25 -3.26
N LEU A 37 16.32 2.08 -4.20
CA LEU A 37 15.74 0.77 -4.50
C LEU A 37 16.74 -0.15 -5.19
N ARG A 38 17.57 0.39 -6.10
CA ARG A 38 18.58 -0.39 -6.83
C ARG A 38 19.74 -0.85 -5.94
N GLU A 39 20.11 -0.04 -4.96
CA GLU A 39 21.19 -0.37 -4.01
C GLU A 39 20.72 -1.14 -2.77
N TRP A 40 19.43 -1.46 -2.67
CA TRP A 40 18.90 -2.23 -1.55
C TRP A 40 19.38 -3.69 -1.63
N ASP A 41 20.21 -4.11 -0.67
CA ASP A 41 20.90 -5.42 -0.67
C ASP A 41 20.01 -6.56 -0.14
N ALA A 42 18.72 -6.52 -0.45
CA ALA A 42 17.73 -7.53 -0.08
C ALA A 42 16.51 -7.48 -1.02
N GLU A 43 15.51 -8.31 -0.75
CA GLU A 43 14.26 -8.27 -1.52
C GLU A 43 13.56 -6.91 -1.39
N VAL A 44 13.03 -6.39 -2.49
CA VAL A 44 12.19 -5.20 -2.51
C VAL A 44 10.83 -5.59 -3.07
N VAL A 45 9.80 -5.42 -2.24
CA VAL A 45 8.39 -5.59 -2.60
C VAL A 45 7.76 -4.21 -2.75
N VAL A 46 7.36 -3.86 -3.97
CA VAL A 46 6.68 -2.58 -4.25
C VAL A 46 5.17 -2.77 -4.12
N ALA A 47 4.54 -2.05 -3.19
CA ALA A 47 3.11 -2.10 -2.94
C ALA A 47 2.39 -0.84 -3.43
N THR A 48 1.18 -0.98 -3.97
CA THR A 48 0.38 0.18 -4.40
C THR A 48 -1.10 -0.16 -4.57
N GLY A 49 -1.95 0.87 -4.50
CA GLY A 49 -3.35 0.79 -4.91
C GLY A 49 -3.57 0.86 -6.44
N LYS A 50 -2.50 1.02 -7.24
CA LYS A 50 -2.59 1.05 -8.71
C LYS A 50 -2.70 -0.35 -9.32
N ALA A 51 -3.13 -0.40 -10.59
CA ALA A 51 -3.19 -1.62 -11.38
C ALA A 51 -1.79 -2.22 -11.62
N LEU A 52 -1.72 -3.55 -11.77
CA LEU A 52 -0.48 -4.33 -11.87
C LEU A 52 0.59 -3.76 -12.82
N PRO A 53 0.28 -3.22 -14.02
CA PRO A 53 1.32 -2.71 -14.91
C PRO A 53 2.16 -1.57 -14.32
N TYR A 54 1.62 -0.79 -13.37
CA TYR A 54 2.32 0.36 -12.79
C TYR A 54 3.52 -0.04 -11.92
N PRO A 55 3.37 -0.85 -10.86
CA PRO A 55 4.51 -1.27 -10.05
C PRO A 55 5.46 -2.17 -10.83
N VAL A 56 4.97 -2.99 -11.78
CA VAL A 56 5.84 -3.79 -12.67
C VAL A 56 6.74 -2.89 -13.52
N ALA A 57 6.16 -1.85 -14.15
CA ALA A 57 6.93 -0.89 -14.93
C ALA A 57 7.94 -0.13 -14.06
N LEU A 58 7.57 0.26 -12.82
CA LEU A 58 8.50 0.89 -11.89
C LEU A 58 9.71 -0.01 -11.61
N CYS A 59 9.49 -1.28 -11.24
CA CYS A 59 10.59 -2.23 -11.03
C CYS A 59 11.48 -2.37 -12.27
N GLN A 60 10.86 -2.46 -13.46
CA GLN A 60 11.59 -2.54 -14.73
C GLN A 60 12.47 -1.30 -14.99
N PHE A 61 11.94 -0.09 -14.79
CA PHE A 61 12.71 1.14 -15.01
C PHE A 61 13.77 1.40 -13.92
N VAL A 62 13.54 0.93 -12.69
CA VAL A 62 14.55 0.92 -11.63
C VAL A 62 15.64 -0.11 -11.93
N GLY A 63 15.29 -1.24 -12.56
CA GLY A 63 16.22 -2.32 -12.85
C GLY A 63 16.36 -3.30 -11.68
N ILE A 64 15.25 -3.58 -10.98
CA ILE A 64 15.16 -4.59 -9.91
C ILE A 64 14.13 -5.68 -10.31
N PRO A 65 14.23 -6.90 -9.76
CA PRO A 65 13.21 -7.93 -9.94
C PRO A 65 11.82 -7.43 -9.50
N ALA A 66 10.79 -7.83 -10.23
CA ALA A 66 9.42 -7.43 -9.92
C ALA A 66 8.78 -8.35 -8.87
N SER A 67 8.94 -7.98 -7.59
CA SER A 67 8.09 -8.48 -6.51
C SER A 67 7.12 -7.36 -6.13
N VAL A 68 5.84 -7.50 -6.46
CA VAL A 68 4.89 -6.38 -6.42
C VAL A 68 3.54 -6.78 -5.83
N ILE A 69 2.92 -5.80 -5.16
CA ILE A 69 1.54 -5.84 -4.69
C ILE A 69 0.78 -4.70 -5.38
N ALA A 70 -0.28 -5.03 -6.08
CA ALA A 70 -1.12 -4.10 -6.81
C ALA A 70 -2.56 -4.17 -6.30
N GLU A 71 -3.39 -3.20 -6.71
CA GLU A 71 -4.83 -3.18 -6.43
C GLU A 71 -5.14 -3.32 -4.92
N ASN A 72 -4.38 -2.60 -4.09
CA ASN A 72 -4.49 -2.63 -2.63
C ASN A 72 -4.32 -4.03 -2.00
N GLY A 73 -3.65 -4.94 -2.70
CA GLY A 73 -3.49 -6.34 -2.28
C GLY A 73 -4.28 -7.35 -3.09
N GLY A 74 -5.11 -6.89 -4.04
CA GLY A 74 -5.92 -7.78 -4.87
C GLY A 74 -5.08 -8.58 -5.87
N VAL A 75 -3.93 -8.06 -6.28
CA VAL A 75 -2.99 -8.77 -7.17
C VAL A 75 -1.60 -8.75 -6.58
N ALA A 76 -0.90 -9.88 -6.64
CA ALA A 76 0.51 -9.98 -6.29
C ALA A 76 1.28 -10.72 -7.39
N TYR A 77 2.52 -10.29 -7.65
CA TYR A 77 3.42 -10.96 -8.58
C TYR A 77 4.81 -11.09 -7.98
N VAL A 78 5.45 -12.25 -8.18
CA VAL A 78 6.81 -12.55 -7.70
C VAL A 78 7.65 -13.05 -8.87
N ASP A 79 8.55 -12.21 -9.37
CA ASP A 79 9.40 -12.51 -10.53
C ASP A 79 10.25 -13.77 -10.33
N ARG A 80 10.83 -13.93 -9.13
CA ARG A 80 11.72 -15.06 -8.81
C ARG A 80 11.07 -16.42 -8.98
N THR A 81 9.78 -16.52 -8.70
CA THR A 81 9.01 -17.77 -8.78
C THR A 81 8.02 -17.78 -9.94
N GLU A 82 7.95 -16.69 -10.71
CA GLU A 82 6.99 -16.46 -11.79
C GLU A 82 5.52 -16.62 -11.35
N ASP A 83 5.22 -16.41 -10.07
CA ASP A 83 3.89 -16.55 -9.52
C ASP A 83 3.08 -15.26 -9.71
N LEU A 84 1.91 -15.38 -10.37
CA LEU A 84 0.88 -14.33 -10.43
C LEU A 84 -0.34 -14.76 -9.62
N LEU A 85 -0.67 -14.00 -8.59
CA LEU A 85 -1.74 -14.30 -7.63
C LEU A 85 -2.86 -13.27 -7.76
N PHE A 86 -4.08 -13.77 -7.92
CA PHE A 86 -5.31 -12.98 -7.81
C PHE A 86 -5.97 -13.32 -6.48
N LEU A 87 -5.98 -12.35 -5.56
CA LEU A 87 -6.42 -12.51 -4.18
C LEU A 87 -7.82 -11.90 -3.93
N GLY A 88 -8.40 -11.24 -4.93
CA GLY A 88 -9.77 -10.69 -4.88
C GLY A 88 -10.69 -11.27 -5.96
N ASP A 89 -11.98 -10.97 -5.84
CA ASP A 89 -13.03 -11.44 -6.76
C ASP A 89 -13.36 -10.40 -7.85
N ARG A 90 -12.90 -10.70 -9.06
CA ARG A 90 -13.24 -9.93 -10.26
C ARG A 90 -14.73 -9.94 -10.59
N ALA A 91 -15.35 -11.11 -10.52
CA ALA A 91 -16.71 -11.29 -11.01
C ALA A 91 -17.68 -10.49 -10.13
N ALA A 92 -17.47 -10.52 -8.82
CA ALA A 92 -18.23 -9.70 -7.88
C ALA A 92 -18.01 -8.19 -8.12
N SER A 93 -16.76 -7.74 -8.30
CA SER A 93 -16.48 -6.31 -8.53
C SER A 93 -17.08 -5.83 -9.86
N GLN A 94 -17.10 -6.67 -10.90
CA GLN A 94 -17.77 -6.37 -12.16
C GLN A 94 -19.30 -6.35 -12.04
N ALA A 95 -19.91 -7.23 -11.25
CA ALA A 95 -21.34 -7.22 -10.98
C ALA A 95 -21.80 -5.92 -10.30
N VAL A 96 -21.01 -5.41 -9.34
CA VAL A 96 -21.25 -4.08 -8.73
C VAL A 96 -21.23 -2.98 -9.78
N VAL A 97 -20.27 -2.99 -10.72
CA VAL A 97 -20.20 -1.99 -11.79
C VAL A 97 -21.44 -2.01 -12.67
N GLU A 98 -21.90 -3.20 -13.03
CA GLU A 98 -23.07 -3.40 -13.89
C GLU A 98 -24.33 -2.87 -13.23
N GLU A 99 -24.55 -3.22 -11.95
CA GLU A 99 -25.70 -2.76 -11.19
C GLU A 99 -25.65 -1.25 -10.91
N TYR A 100 -24.47 -0.73 -10.57
CA TYR A 100 -24.27 0.70 -10.34
C TYR A 100 -24.56 1.53 -11.60
N ARG A 101 -24.14 1.02 -12.78
CA ARG A 101 -24.49 1.62 -14.08
C ARG A 101 -25.96 1.48 -14.43
N ALA A 102 -26.57 0.33 -14.15
CA ALA A 102 -28.00 0.11 -14.36
C ALA A 102 -28.86 1.05 -13.49
N ALA A 103 -28.38 1.43 -12.31
CA ALA A 103 -28.97 2.46 -11.46
C ALA A 103 -28.76 3.90 -11.97
N GLY A 104 -28.08 4.08 -13.12
CA GLY A 104 -27.87 5.37 -13.78
C GLY A 104 -26.62 6.11 -13.32
N HIS A 105 -25.70 5.45 -12.62
CA HIS A 105 -24.47 6.08 -12.15
C HIS A 105 -23.28 5.79 -13.08
N GLY A 106 -22.38 6.76 -13.24
CA GLY A 106 -21.11 6.58 -13.92
C GLY A 106 -19.99 6.27 -12.91
N LEU A 107 -18.92 5.62 -13.37
CA LEU A 107 -17.70 5.46 -12.56
C LEU A 107 -16.89 6.76 -12.45
N GLY A 108 -17.28 7.80 -13.20
CA GLY A 108 -16.64 9.12 -13.22
C GLY A 108 -15.28 9.15 -13.90
N TRP A 109 -14.96 8.16 -14.73
CA TRP A 109 -13.77 8.13 -15.58
C TRP A 109 -14.10 8.42 -17.04
N GLY A 110 -13.11 8.88 -17.81
CA GLY A 110 -13.27 9.15 -19.24
C GLY A 110 -13.58 7.90 -20.07
N SER A 111 -13.86 8.09 -21.36
CA SER A 111 -14.31 7.02 -22.28
C SER A 111 -13.38 5.80 -22.39
N HIS A 112 -12.09 5.97 -22.07
CA HIS A 112 -11.09 4.91 -22.14
C HIS A 112 -10.84 4.23 -20.79
N ASP A 113 -11.36 4.79 -19.70
CA ASP A 113 -11.23 4.34 -18.31
C ASP A 113 -9.84 3.76 -18.00
N MET A 114 -8.81 4.59 -18.11
CA MET A 114 -7.42 4.18 -17.88
C MET A 114 -7.17 3.73 -16.44
N VAL A 115 -8.08 4.06 -15.50
CA VAL A 115 -7.99 3.67 -14.10
C VAL A 115 -8.35 2.19 -13.93
N ASN A 116 -9.40 1.72 -14.62
CA ASN A 116 -9.89 0.35 -14.48
C ASN A 116 -9.45 -0.58 -15.61
N ARG A 117 -8.91 -0.06 -16.73
CA ARG A 117 -8.58 -0.84 -17.93
C ARG A 117 -7.74 -2.10 -17.67
N TRP A 118 -6.88 -2.06 -16.65
CA TRP A 118 -5.97 -3.14 -16.27
C TRP A 118 -6.20 -3.65 -14.86
N ARG A 119 -7.34 -3.31 -14.25
CA ARG A 119 -7.69 -3.81 -12.92
C ARG A 119 -8.39 -5.15 -13.02
N GLU A 120 -7.94 -6.06 -12.18
CA GLU A 120 -8.27 -7.46 -12.29
C GLU A 120 -9.12 -7.97 -11.12
N THR A 121 -9.10 -7.30 -9.97
CA THR A 121 -9.66 -7.79 -8.70
C THR A 121 -10.43 -6.75 -7.90
N GLU A 122 -10.33 -5.48 -8.28
CA GLU A 122 -11.11 -4.38 -7.73
C GLU A 122 -11.59 -3.44 -8.84
N VAL A 123 -12.58 -2.60 -8.54
CA VAL A 123 -12.92 -1.44 -9.38
C VAL A 123 -12.70 -0.16 -8.61
N ALA A 124 -12.06 0.81 -9.25
CA ALA A 124 -11.97 2.17 -8.74
C ALA A 124 -13.09 3.03 -9.33
N VAL A 125 -13.70 3.85 -8.50
CA VAL A 125 -14.78 4.78 -8.84
C VAL A 125 -14.36 6.18 -8.42
N SER A 126 -14.57 7.17 -9.29
CA SER A 126 -14.26 8.57 -8.99
C SER A 126 -15.04 9.02 -7.77
N ARG A 127 -14.38 9.82 -6.92
CA ARG A 127 -14.98 10.41 -5.71
C ARG A 127 -16.12 11.38 -6.01
N GLU A 128 -16.23 11.84 -7.24
CA GLU A 128 -17.35 12.65 -7.75
C GLU A 128 -18.63 11.82 -7.94
N SER A 129 -18.51 10.49 -7.97
CA SER A 129 -19.64 9.59 -8.13
C SER A 129 -20.38 9.42 -6.78
N PRO A 130 -21.71 9.18 -6.79
CA PRO A 130 -22.47 8.99 -5.55
C PRO A 130 -22.01 7.79 -4.70
N LEU A 131 -21.47 8.04 -3.51
CA LEU A 131 -20.92 7.00 -2.63
C LEU A 131 -22.00 6.07 -2.03
N ALA A 132 -23.06 6.63 -1.44
CA ALA A 132 -24.08 5.83 -0.74
C ALA A 132 -24.73 4.70 -1.58
N PRO A 133 -25.09 4.90 -2.87
CA PRO A 133 -25.56 3.79 -3.70
C PRO A 133 -24.46 2.77 -4.03
N LEU A 134 -23.21 3.22 -4.20
CA LEU A 134 -22.08 2.33 -4.44
C LEU A 134 -21.83 1.40 -3.24
N GLU A 135 -21.83 1.96 -2.02
CA GLU A 135 -21.65 1.19 -0.77
C GLU A 135 -22.73 0.14 -0.58
N ARG A 136 -24.00 0.51 -0.82
CA ARG A 136 -25.11 -0.44 -0.70
C ARG A 136 -24.99 -1.59 -1.69
N ILE A 137 -24.76 -1.29 -2.96
CA ILE A 137 -24.62 -2.32 -4.01
C ILE A 137 -23.40 -3.19 -3.71
N ALA A 138 -22.25 -2.61 -3.36
CA ALA A 138 -21.07 -3.39 -2.99
C ALA A 138 -21.38 -4.38 -1.85
N ALA A 139 -22.07 -3.93 -0.80
CA ALA A 139 -22.44 -4.79 0.32
C ALA A 139 -23.40 -5.93 -0.10
N ASP A 140 -24.34 -5.67 -1.02
CA ASP A 140 -25.25 -6.70 -1.57
C ASP A 140 -24.49 -7.80 -2.33
N HIS A 141 -23.31 -7.48 -2.88
CA HIS A 141 -22.38 -8.42 -3.53
C HIS A 141 -21.27 -8.93 -2.58
N GLY A 142 -21.36 -8.64 -1.28
CA GLY A 142 -20.36 -9.07 -0.29
C GLY A 142 -19.01 -8.34 -0.37
N LEU A 143 -18.96 -7.19 -1.04
CA LEU A 143 -17.78 -6.36 -1.19
C LEU A 143 -17.85 -5.12 -0.27
N GLU A 144 -16.71 -4.48 -0.06
CA GLU A 144 -16.60 -3.21 0.65
C GLU A 144 -16.19 -2.08 -0.30
N VAL A 145 -16.46 -0.84 0.12
CA VAL A 145 -15.97 0.37 -0.54
C VAL A 145 -15.00 1.09 0.38
N VAL A 146 -13.78 1.32 -0.10
CA VAL A 146 -12.73 2.04 0.64
C VAL A 146 -12.47 3.39 -0.02
N ASP A 147 -12.65 4.50 0.70
CA ASP A 147 -12.21 5.83 0.25
C ASP A 147 -10.73 6.02 0.58
N THR A 148 -9.88 5.98 -0.45
CA THR A 148 -8.42 6.20 -0.31
C THR A 148 -8.04 7.68 -0.31
N GLY A 149 -9.00 8.58 -0.49
CA GLY A 149 -8.74 9.99 -0.76
C GLY A 149 -8.49 10.29 -2.24
N PHE A 150 -8.21 9.28 -3.07
CA PHE A 150 -8.01 9.43 -4.51
C PHE A 150 -9.19 8.88 -5.32
N ALA A 151 -9.71 7.72 -4.92
CA ALA A 151 -10.86 7.05 -5.52
C ALA A 151 -11.59 6.22 -4.46
N TYR A 152 -12.83 5.83 -4.74
CA TYR A 152 -13.49 4.76 -4.03
C TYR A 152 -13.07 3.43 -4.65
N HIS A 153 -12.54 2.50 -3.85
CA HIS A 153 -12.15 1.18 -4.29
C HIS A 153 -13.17 0.16 -3.83
N VAL A 154 -13.82 -0.52 -4.76
CA VAL A 154 -14.73 -1.63 -4.48
C VAL A 154 -13.94 -2.93 -4.57
N LYS A 155 -13.79 -3.61 -3.45
CA LYS A 155 -12.92 -4.79 -3.30
C LYS A 155 -13.49 -5.77 -2.27
N ASP A 156 -12.95 -6.97 -2.25
CA ASP A 156 -13.21 -7.94 -1.19
C ASP A 156 -12.67 -7.40 0.16
N ALA A 157 -13.44 -7.54 1.23
CA ALA A 157 -13.07 -7.05 2.56
C ALA A 157 -11.82 -7.72 3.12
N GLU A 158 -11.54 -8.96 2.75
CA GLU A 158 -10.36 -9.67 3.25
C GLU A 158 -9.07 -9.36 2.46
N VAL A 159 -9.19 -8.67 1.33
CA VAL A 159 -8.05 -8.26 0.51
C VAL A 159 -7.33 -7.10 1.18
N SER A 160 -6.01 -7.19 1.33
CA SER A 160 -5.18 -6.12 1.86
C SER A 160 -3.73 -6.25 1.42
N LYS A 161 -2.97 -5.16 1.47
CA LYS A 161 -1.53 -5.17 1.20
C LYS A 161 -0.80 -6.11 2.15
N GLY A 162 -1.17 -6.14 3.43
CA GLY A 162 -0.61 -7.09 4.41
C GLY A 162 -0.82 -8.54 4.05
N ARG A 163 -2.05 -8.94 3.68
CA ARG A 163 -2.34 -10.32 3.24
C ARG A 163 -1.57 -10.68 1.97
N ALA A 164 -1.47 -9.76 1.01
CA ALA A 164 -0.69 -9.95 -0.19
C ALA A 164 0.81 -10.10 0.11
N LEU A 165 1.35 -9.33 1.06
CA LEU A 165 2.72 -9.46 1.52
C LEU A 165 2.98 -10.84 2.13
N SER A 166 2.04 -11.37 2.91
CA SER A 166 2.15 -12.74 3.45
C SER A 166 2.20 -13.80 2.33
N SER A 167 1.37 -13.66 1.29
CA SER A 167 1.42 -14.55 0.11
C SER A 167 2.75 -14.46 -0.63
N ILE A 168 3.32 -13.25 -0.78
CA ILE A 168 4.65 -13.05 -1.39
C ILE A 168 5.74 -13.67 -0.52
N ALA A 169 5.70 -13.44 0.80
CA ALA A 169 6.68 -13.97 1.75
C ALA A 169 6.72 -15.52 1.69
N GLU A 170 5.55 -16.17 1.63
CA GLU A 170 5.45 -17.62 1.45
C GLU A 170 6.18 -18.09 0.18
N ARG A 171 5.98 -17.41 -0.96
CA ARG A 171 6.64 -17.75 -2.23
C ARG A 171 8.14 -17.50 -2.21
N LEU A 172 8.59 -16.52 -1.44
CA LEU A 172 10.01 -16.23 -1.24
C LEU A 172 10.67 -17.13 -0.18
N GLY A 173 9.91 -17.97 0.51
CA GLY A 173 10.40 -18.79 1.62
C GLY A 173 10.85 -17.95 2.81
N ARG A 174 10.12 -16.88 3.11
CA ARG A 174 10.40 -15.90 4.18
C ARG A 174 9.21 -15.75 5.11
N GLU A 175 9.48 -15.28 6.33
CA GLU A 175 8.44 -14.85 7.25
C GLU A 175 8.10 -13.37 7.01
N THR A 176 6.82 -13.02 7.15
CA THR A 176 6.39 -11.63 6.91
C THR A 176 7.01 -10.64 7.90
N ASP A 177 7.31 -11.10 9.11
CA ASP A 177 7.96 -10.30 10.16
C ASP A 177 9.47 -10.07 9.90
N GLU A 178 10.05 -10.59 8.82
CA GLU A 178 11.39 -10.20 8.37
C GLU A 178 11.38 -8.85 7.64
N PHE A 179 10.23 -8.44 7.10
CA PHE A 179 10.12 -7.27 6.23
C PHE A 179 10.09 -5.98 7.04
N VAL A 180 10.79 -4.95 6.55
CA VAL A 180 10.56 -3.57 6.95
C VAL A 180 9.54 -2.96 6.00
N ALA A 181 8.47 -2.41 6.55
CA ALA A 181 7.43 -1.73 5.77
C ALA A 181 7.59 -0.20 5.82
N VAL A 182 7.39 0.46 4.68
CA VAL A 182 7.38 1.93 4.55
C VAL A 182 6.14 2.35 3.76
N GLY A 183 5.35 3.25 4.34
CA GLY A 183 4.11 3.78 3.77
C GLY A 183 3.68 5.07 4.47
N ASP A 184 2.70 5.79 3.91
CA ASP A 184 2.22 7.08 4.44
C ASP A 184 0.71 7.10 4.72
N SER A 185 -0.02 6.04 4.35
CA SER A 185 -1.48 6.09 4.35
C SER A 185 -2.14 4.95 5.15
N VAL A 186 -3.46 5.05 5.32
CA VAL A 186 -4.25 4.08 6.11
C VAL A 186 -4.26 2.69 5.48
N ASN A 187 -4.18 2.58 4.14
CA ASN A 187 -4.16 1.27 3.48
C ASN A 187 -2.83 0.51 3.71
N ASP A 188 -1.79 1.18 4.22
CA ASP A 188 -0.51 0.57 4.62
C ASP A 188 -0.54 -0.02 6.03
N ALA A 189 -1.58 0.30 6.83
CA ALA A 189 -1.75 -0.22 8.18
C ALA A 189 -1.68 -1.76 8.21
N SER A 190 -2.37 -2.42 7.27
CA SER A 190 -2.34 -3.87 7.14
C SER A 190 -0.93 -4.43 6.89
N THR A 191 -0.09 -3.72 6.15
CA THR A 191 1.31 -4.10 5.91
C THR A 191 2.13 -3.95 7.19
N PHE A 192 1.92 -2.87 7.94
CA PHE A 192 2.60 -2.65 9.23
C PHE A 192 2.22 -3.67 10.31
N GLU A 193 1.00 -4.21 10.28
CA GLU A 193 0.53 -5.23 11.23
C GLU A 193 1.25 -6.57 11.08
N VAL A 194 1.64 -6.93 9.86
CA VAL A 194 2.28 -8.22 9.54
C VAL A 194 3.81 -8.13 9.42
N ALA A 195 4.33 -6.96 9.07
CA ALA A 195 5.77 -6.69 8.95
C ALA A 195 6.43 -6.48 10.32
N TRP A 196 7.77 -6.45 10.36
CA TRP A 196 8.52 -6.20 11.60
C TRP A 196 8.13 -4.86 12.23
N SER A 197 7.27 -4.92 13.24
CA SER A 197 6.83 -3.75 13.99
C SER A 197 7.74 -3.51 15.21
N ARG A 198 8.85 -2.79 15.03
CA ARG A 198 9.36 -1.98 16.15
C ARG A 198 8.53 -0.72 16.22
N SER A 199 7.49 -0.79 17.05
CA SER A 199 6.53 0.28 17.30
C SER A 199 7.24 1.61 17.57
N ALA A 200 7.11 2.57 16.67
CA ALA A 200 7.41 3.97 16.95
C ALA A 200 6.10 4.67 17.31
N THR A 201 5.63 4.48 18.55
CA THR A 201 4.71 5.48 19.12
C THR A 201 5.49 6.79 19.28
N PRO A 202 4.98 7.93 18.80
CA PRO A 202 5.48 9.21 19.28
C PRO A 202 5.05 9.36 20.74
N THR A 203 5.85 8.84 21.67
CA THR A 203 5.71 9.21 23.09
C THR A 203 6.12 10.65 23.25
N GLY A 204 5.11 11.51 23.28
CA GLY A 204 5.26 12.95 23.46
C GLY A 204 3.95 13.61 23.85
N SER A 205 3.22 13.10 24.84
CA SER A 205 2.41 13.99 25.70
C SER A 205 2.20 13.39 27.08
N SER A 206 2.91 13.96 28.05
CA SER A 206 2.46 14.04 29.43
C SER A 206 1.06 14.67 29.47
N ARG A 207 0.17 14.09 30.28
CA ARG A 207 -1.15 14.62 30.68
C ARG A 207 -1.14 16.16 30.79
N PRO A 208 -2.01 16.89 30.07
CA PRO A 208 -2.39 18.23 30.47
C PRO A 208 -3.62 18.16 31.39
N SER A 209 -3.49 18.80 32.55
CA SER A 209 -4.60 19.19 33.42
C SER A 209 -5.58 20.11 32.68
N SER A 210 -6.86 19.94 33.01
CA SER A 210 -8.01 20.84 32.80
C SER A 210 -7.77 22.22 32.15
N GLY A 211 -8.48 22.50 31.05
CA GLY A 211 -8.87 23.88 30.72
C GLY A 211 -8.70 24.32 29.26
N SER A 212 -9.79 24.18 28.49
CA SER A 212 -10.21 25.07 27.38
C SER A 212 -9.45 25.07 26.03
N LYS A 213 -10.30 25.08 24.99
CA LYS A 213 -10.12 25.47 23.57
C LYS A 213 -9.51 24.42 22.64
N ARG A 214 -10.40 23.82 21.83
CA ARG A 214 -10.13 23.14 20.57
C ARG A 214 -9.36 24.08 19.63
N SER A 215 -8.19 23.65 19.18
CA SER A 215 -7.49 24.21 18.01
C SER A 215 -7.24 23.11 16.99
N LYS A 216 -7.40 23.48 15.72
CA LYS A 216 -7.31 22.65 14.50
C LYS A 216 -6.05 21.77 14.48
N ALA A 217 -6.23 20.51 14.07
CA ALA A 217 -5.12 19.63 13.73
C ALA A 217 -4.53 20.09 12.38
N GLU A 218 -3.29 20.59 12.42
CA GLU A 218 -2.47 20.82 11.23
C GLU A 218 -1.86 19.48 10.79
N SER A 219 -2.15 19.10 9.55
CA SER A 219 -1.58 17.94 8.86
C SER A 219 -0.08 18.13 8.63
N HIS A 220 0.75 17.50 9.45
CA HIS A 220 2.17 17.29 9.13
C HIS A 220 2.33 15.85 8.61
N ARG A 221 2.58 15.73 7.30
CA ARG A 221 2.91 14.48 6.59
C ARG A 221 4.27 13.97 7.08
N GLY A 222 4.28 12.96 7.93
CA GLY A 222 5.47 12.21 8.31
C GLY A 222 5.44 10.82 7.68
N VAL A 223 6.50 10.43 6.98
CA VAL A 223 6.70 9.04 6.54
C VAL A 223 6.66 8.15 7.78
N LEU A 224 5.74 7.18 7.82
CA LEU A 224 5.69 6.20 8.90
C LEU A 224 6.76 5.13 8.61
N VAL A 225 7.89 5.26 9.29
CA VAL A 225 8.98 4.27 9.25
C VAL A 225 8.93 3.46 10.55
N ALA A 226 8.75 2.14 10.45
CA ALA A 226 9.07 1.23 11.55
C ALA A 226 10.61 1.20 11.71
N LYS A 227 11.16 2.07 12.57
CA LYS A 227 12.61 2.24 12.72
C LYS A 227 13.21 1.22 13.71
N ALA A 228 14.35 0.64 13.35
CA ALA A 228 15.14 -0.24 14.20
C ALA A 228 15.65 0.47 15.49
N GLY A 229 15.35 -0.10 16.65
CA GLY A 229 15.91 0.29 17.94
C GLY A 229 17.43 0.08 18.06
N ARG A 230 18.13 1.15 18.43
CA ARG A 230 19.53 1.30 18.90
C ARG A 230 20.44 0.06 18.88
N SER A 231 21.25 -0.07 17.83
CA SER A 231 22.72 -0.12 17.90
C SER A 231 23.29 -0.14 16.48
N GLY A 232 23.99 0.94 16.09
CA GLY A 232 24.88 1.14 14.94
C GLY A 232 24.72 0.30 13.66
N SER A 233 24.57 1.03 12.54
CA SER A 233 24.49 0.57 11.13
C SER A 233 23.04 0.43 10.60
N VAL A 234 22.84 0.88 9.36
CA VAL A 234 21.57 1.05 8.62
C VAL A 234 20.62 2.15 9.14
N ALA A 235 21.05 3.41 8.97
CA ALA A 235 20.12 4.53 8.80
C ALA A 235 20.47 5.25 7.49
N ARG A 236 19.90 4.81 6.37
CA ARG A 236 19.69 5.72 5.23
C ARG A 236 18.39 6.45 5.51
N SER A 237 18.51 7.69 5.97
CA SER A 237 17.36 8.55 6.25
C SER A 237 16.61 8.85 4.95
N PHE A 238 15.32 8.50 4.87
CA PHE A 238 14.40 9.10 3.90
C PHE A 238 14.03 10.51 4.40
N GLU A 239 15.01 11.40 4.54
CA GLU A 239 14.71 12.80 4.81
C GLU A 239 14.26 13.43 3.49
N THR A 240 12.98 13.75 3.36
CA THR A 240 12.49 14.73 2.39
C THR A 240 13.10 16.08 2.76
N GLY A 241 14.33 16.32 2.31
CA GLY A 241 14.93 17.63 2.31
C GLY A 241 14.10 18.54 1.42
N VAL A 242 13.22 19.33 2.02
CA VAL A 242 12.72 20.56 1.42
C VAL A 242 13.76 21.63 1.78
N PRO A 243 14.32 22.38 0.82
CA PRO A 243 15.13 23.56 1.13
C PRO A 243 14.30 24.64 1.86
#